data_AF-A0A9P6SV56-F1
#
_entry.id   AF-A0A9P6SV56-F1
#
_cell.length_a   1.000
_cell.length_b   1.000
_cell.length_c   1.000
_cell.angle_alpha   90.00
_cell.angle_beta   90.00
_cell.angle_gamma   90.00
#
_symmetry.space_group_name_H-M   'P 1'
#
loop_
_entity.id
_entity.type
_entity.pdbx_description
1 polymer ?
#
loop_
_entity_poly.entity_id
_entity_poly.type
_entity_poly.pdbx_seq_one_letter_code
_entity_poly.pdbx_strand_id
1 'polypeptide(L)'
;MKHNNQLPGNHFRKDWQTRVKVWLDQASRKKSRRIARVQKVARMTPRPVDGLIRPAVRCPTVKYNTKLRAGRGFTLEELKVWPKEKARKITEEEKNRSAYEQHRKARSIARLHGIRETRRKAKEEEEANKKK
;
A
#
# COMPACT_ATOMS: atom_id res chain seq x y z
N MET A 1 19.01 31.74 25.31
CA MET A 1 17.60 31.84 24.90
C MET A 1 16.96 32.88 25.78
N LYS A 2 16.35 33.93 25.21
CA LYS A 2 15.65 34.94 26.02
C LYS A 2 14.15 34.63 25.98
N HIS A 3 13.45 34.78 27.11
CA HIS A 3 12.00 34.58 27.24
C HIS A 3 11.51 33.15 26.93
N ASN A 4 10.18 32.99 26.87
CA ASN A 4 9.48 31.74 26.58
C ASN A 4 9.47 31.41 25.09
N ASN A 5 10.65 31.19 24.51
CA ASN A 5 10.80 30.79 23.12
C ASN A 5 10.87 29.26 22.99
N GLN A 6 10.58 28.71 21.80
CA GLN A 6 10.69 27.27 21.53
C GLN A 6 12.16 26.82 21.41
N LEU A 7 12.50 25.71 22.06
CA LEU A 7 13.87 25.17 22.05
C LEU A 7 14.29 24.78 20.62
N PRO A 8 15.42 25.31 20.10
CA PRO A 8 15.85 25.00 18.74
C PRO A 8 16.40 23.57 18.64
N GLY A 9 15.68 22.71 17.89
CA GLY A 9 16.12 21.37 17.48
C GLY A 9 16.85 21.35 16.13
N ASN A 10 17.61 22.40 15.82
CA ASN A 10 18.23 22.59 14.51
C ASN A 10 19.45 21.68 14.33
N HIS A 11 19.56 21.04 13.16
CA HIS A 11 20.62 20.08 12.85
C HIS A 11 21.78 20.71 12.05
N PHE A 12 22.25 21.89 12.48
CA PHE A 12 23.33 22.66 11.84
C PHE A 12 24.69 22.52 12.55
N ARG A 13 24.90 21.43 13.32
CA ARG A 13 26.10 21.19 14.13
C ARG A 13 27.26 20.52 13.38
N LYS A 14 27.03 20.08 12.15
CA LYS A 14 28.04 19.49 11.26
C LYS A 14 28.39 20.50 10.16
N ASP A 15 29.42 20.21 9.37
CA ASP A 15 29.75 21.00 8.19
C ASP A 15 28.69 20.82 7.09
N TRP A 16 27.59 21.54 7.24
CA TRP A 16 26.44 21.53 6.34
C TRP A 16 26.62 22.48 5.15
N GLN A 17 27.43 23.53 5.32
CA GLN A 17 27.61 24.60 4.34
C GLN A 17 28.27 24.07 3.05
N THR A 18 29.19 23.12 3.17
CA THR A 18 29.86 22.49 2.00
C THR A 18 28.93 21.61 1.16
N ARG A 19 27.77 21.19 1.70
CA ARG A 19 26.81 20.29 1.01
C ARG A 19 25.52 20.99 0.64
N VAL A 20 25.54 22.32 0.54
CA VAL A 20 24.38 23.11 0.11
C VAL A 20 24.16 22.93 -1.39
N LYS A 21 23.12 22.17 -1.74
CA LYS A 21 22.69 22.02 -3.13
C LYS A 21 21.80 23.20 -3.53
N VAL A 22 22.32 24.08 -4.39
CA VAL A 22 21.53 25.15 -5.02
C VAL A 22 20.80 24.64 -6.27
N TRP A 23 19.65 25.24 -6.59
CA TRP A 23 18.77 24.83 -7.70
C TRP A 23 18.75 25.84 -8.85
N LEU A 24 19.86 26.56 -9.09
CA LEU A 24 19.98 27.56 -10.16
C LEU A 24 19.85 26.96 -11.57
N ASP A 25 20.17 25.66 -11.71
CA ASP A 25 20.08 24.94 -12.98
C ASP A 25 18.68 24.37 -13.28
N GLN A 26 17.68 24.64 -12.43
CA GLN A 26 16.34 24.07 -12.56
C GLN A 26 15.72 24.37 -13.94
N ALA A 27 15.83 25.61 -14.43
CA ALA A 27 15.31 26.03 -15.73
C ALA A 27 16.04 25.33 -16.89
N SER A 28 17.38 25.30 -16.84
CA SER A 28 18.20 24.60 -17.84
C SER A 28 17.86 23.10 -17.89
N ARG A 29 17.79 22.43 -16.73
CA ARG A 29 17.38 21.02 -16.65
C ARG A 29 15.97 20.77 -17.20
N LYS A 30 15.03 21.72 -17.03
CA LYS A 30 13.69 21.63 -17.64
C LYS A 30 13.79 21.69 -19.17
N LYS A 31 14.59 22.60 -19.73
CA LYS A 31 14.83 22.71 -21.18
C LYS A 31 15.49 21.43 -21.72
N SER A 32 16.55 20.93 -21.09
CA SER A 32 17.25 19.70 -21.51
C SER A 32 16.32 18.48 -21.47
N ARG A 33 15.48 18.33 -20.43
CA ARG A 33 14.46 17.26 -20.39
C ARG A 33 13.44 17.39 -21.52
N ARG A 34 13.05 18.61 -21.91
CA ARG A 34 12.12 18.84 -23.02
C ARG A 34 12.75 18.43 -24.36
N ILE A 35 13.98 18.85 -24.63
CA ILE A 35 14.71 18.49 -25.86
C ILE A 35 14.85 16.97 -25.97
N ALA A 36 15.25 16.30 -24.90
CA ALA A 36 15.37 14.84 -24.87
C ALA A 36 14.02 14.13 -25.14
N ARG A 37 12.91 14.67 -24.63
CA ARG A 37 11.57 14.16 -24.95
C ARG A 37 11.23 14.34 -26.42
N VAL A 38 11.50 15.51 -27.01
CA VAL A 38 11.25 15.78 -28.45
C VAL A 38 12.07 14.82 -29.33
N GLN A 39 13.35 14.63 -29.01
CA GLN A 39 14.20 13.65 -29.72
C GLN A 39 13.66 12.21 -29.58
N LYS A 40 13.17 11.82 -28.39
CA LYS A 40 12.52 10.53 -28.18
C LYS A 40 11.26 10.38 -29.04
N VAL A 41 10.45 11.44 -29.15
CA VAL A 41 9.23 11.46 -29.98
C VAL A 41 9.59 11.18 -31.43
N ALA A 42 10.49 11.99 -32.01
CA ALA A 42 10.91 11.86 -33.40
C ALA A 42 11.43 10.45 -33.74
N ARG A 43 12.17 9.82 -32.82
CA ARG A 43 12.67 8.44 -32.98
C ARG A 43 11.59 7.36 -32.86
N MET A 44 10.53 7.60 -32.10
CA MET A 44 9.50 6.58 -31.82
C MET A 44 8.28 6.64 -32.73
N THR A 45 8.02 7.76 -33.41
CA THR A 45 6.92 7.93 -34.38
C THR A 45 6.93 6.76 -35.39
N PRO A 46 5.79 6.06 -35.61
CA PRO A 46 4.41 6.43 -35.28
C PRO A 46 3.91 6.02 -33.87
N ARG A 47 4.74 5.39 -33.03
CA ARG A 47 4.32 4.88 -31.72
C ARG A 47 4.22 6.00 -30.67
N PRO A 48 3.25 5.91 -29.74
CA PRO A 48 3.13 6.87 -28.65
C PRO A 48 4.33 6.82 -27.68
N VAL A 49 4.74 7.99 -27.18
CA VAL A 49 6.01 8.20 -26.44
C VAL A 49 5.90 7.84 -24.95
N ASP A 50 4.67 7.76 -24.44
CA ASP A 50 4.35 7.49 -23.03
C ASP A 50 4.65 6.04 -22.61
N GLY A 51 5.03 5.19 -23.57
CA GLY A 51 5.51 3.83 -23.35
C GLY A 51 4.38 2.81 -23.35
N LEU A 52 4.61 1.69 -22.67
CA LEU A 52 3.63 0.61 -22.53
C LEU A 52 2.47 1.06 -21.64
N ILE A 53 1.26 0.60 -21.98
CA ILE A 53 0.08 0.75 -21.12
C ILE A 53 0.37 0.03 -19.80
N ARG A 54 0.04 0.69 -18.69
CA ARG A 54 0.24 0.17 -17.33
C ARG A 54 -1.12 -0.22 -16.72
N PRO A 55 -1.21 -1.35 -16.01
CA PRO A 55 -2.45 -1.73 -15.34
C PRO A 55 -2.75 -0.78 -14.18
N ALA A 56 -4.04 -0.62 -13.86
CA ALA A 56 -4.47 0.11 -12.68
C ALA A 56 -4.36 -0.82 -11.45
N VAL A 57 -3.41 -0.55 -10.57
CA VAL A 57 -3.12 -1.37 -9.38
C VAL A 57 -3.45 -0.61 -8.11
N ARG A 58 -3.96 -1.31 -7.10
CA ARG A 58 -4.22 -0.78 -5.75
C ARG A 58 -2.91 -0.54 -4.99
N CYS A 59 -2.82 0.51 -4.19
CA CYS A 59 -1.65 0.74 -3.34
C CYS A 59 -1.60 -0.28 -2.17
N PRO A 60 -0.41 -0.67 -1.70
CA PRO A 60 -0.25 -1.83 -0.80
C PRO A 60 -0.69 -1.59 0.64
N THR A 61 -0.70 -0.34 1.13
CA THR A 61 -0.98 -0.04 2.54
C THR A 61 -2.46 0.20 2.77
N VAL A 62 -2.95 -0.15 3.97
CA VAL A 62 -4.36 0.07 4.38
C VAL A 62 -4.80 1.53 4.16
N LYS A 63 -3.91 2.50 4.43
CA LYS A 63 -4.19 3.93 4.25
C LYS A 63 -4.47 4.33 2.78
N TYR A 64 -3.84 3.65 1.82
CA TYR A 64 -3.89 4.04 0.40
C TYR A 64 -4.57 3.00 -0.50
N ASN A 65 -5.10 1.91 0.05
CA ASN A 65 -5.75 0.86 -0.73
C ASN A 65 -6.96 1.37 -1.54
N THR A 66 -7.59 2.48 -1.13
CA THR A 66 -8.67 3.13 -1.89
C THR A 66 -8.20 3.86 -3.13
N LYS A 67 -6.90 4.16 -3.23
CA LYS A 67 -6.29 4.82 -4.39
C LYS A 67 -5.76 3.80 -5.39
N LEU A 68 -5.92 4.13 -6.67
CA LEU A 68 -5.30 3.41 -7.79
C LEU A 68 -4.03 4.14 -8.23
N ARG A 69 -3.06 3.37 -8.72
CA ARG A 69 -1.82 3.86 -9.34
C ARG A 69 -1.50 3.06 -10.59
N ALA A 70 -0.71 3.63 -11.49
CA ALA A 70 -0.14 2.86 -12.60
C ALA A 70 0.83 1.80 -12.05
N GLY A 71 0.59 0.53 -12.42
CA GLY A 71 1.43 -0.61 -12.11
C GLY A 71 2.69 -0.67 -12.97
N ARG A 72 3.49 -1.72 -12.79
CA ARG A 72 4.71 -1.93 -13.62
C ARG A 72 4.37 -2.51 -14.99
N GLY A 73 3.51 -3.52 -15.02
CA GLY A 73 3.05 -4.25 -16.21
C GLY A 73 1.97 -5.25 -15.82
N PHE A 74 1.26 -5.80 -16.81
CA PHE A 74 0.16 -6.75 -16.63
C PHE A 74 0.66 -8.10 -16.07
N THR A 75 -0.13 -8.73 -15.22
CA THR A 75 0.11 -10.11 -14.77
C THR A 75 -0.39 -11.11 -15.82
N LEU A 76 0.12 -12.35 -15.78
CA LEU A 76 -0.31 -13.39 -16.72
C LEU A 76 -1.80 -13.75 -16.55
N GLU A 77 -2.30 -13.65 -15.33
CA GLU A 77 -3.71 -13.85 -15.02
C GLU A 77 -4.59 -12.74 -15.59
N GLU A 78 -4.14 -11.48 -15.55
CA GLU A 78 -4.88 -10.35 -16.13
C GLU A 78 -4.99 -10.44 -17.66
N LEU A 79 -4.05 -11.12 -18.32
CA LEU A 79 -4.14 -11.40 -19.76
C LEU A 79 -5.22 -12.45 -20.07
N LYS A 80 -5.65 -13.22 -19.07
CA LYS A 80 -6.71 -14.22 -19.17
C LYS A 80 -8.00 -13.59 -18.64
N VAL A 81 -8.97 -13.34 -19.53
CA VAL A 81 -10.16 -12.51 -19.27
C VAL A 81 -10.93 -12.92 -18.01
N TRP A 82 -11.33 -11.95 -17.18
CA TRP A 82 -12.10 -12.16 -15.95
C TRP A 82 -13.56 -11.68 -16.06
N PRO A 83 -14.56 -12.44 -15.55
CA PRO A 83 -15.97 -12.06 -15.57
C PRO A 83 -16.34 -11.07 -14.45
N LYS A 84 -17.23 -10.12 -14.74
CA LYS A 84 -17.80 -9.19 -13.74
C LYS A 84 -19.05 -9.77 -13.09
N GLU A 85 -19.15 -9.66 -11.77
CA GLU A 85 -20.35 -10.01 -11.02
C GLU A 85 -21.46 -8.95 -11.19
N LYS A 86 -22.72 -9.40 -11.23
CA LYS A 86 -23.91 -8.56 -11.40
C LYS A 86 -24.50 -8.18 -10.04
N ALA A 87 -25.24 -7.07 -10.01
CA ALA A 87 -25.98 -6.65 -8.83
C ALA A 87 -27.04 -7.71 -8.41
N ARG A 88 -27.24 -7.87 -7.09
CA ARG A 88 -28.18 -8.82 -6.48
C ARG A 88 -29.02 -8.15 -5.37
N LYS A 89 -30.21 -8.69 -5.09
CA LYS A 89 -31.05 -8.24 -3.97
C LYS A 89 -30.45 -8.69 -2.64
N ILE A 90 -30.54 -7.83 -1.62
CA ILE A 90 -30.08 -8.08 -0.26
C ILE A 90 -30.92 -9.21 0.34
N THR A 91 -30.27 -10.22 0.91
CA THR A 91 -30.97 -11.37 1.52
C THR A 91 -31.41 -11.05 2.95
N GLU A 92 -32.37 -11.79 3.49
CA GLU A 92 -32.86 -11.58 4.86
C GLU A 92 -31.78 -11.87 5.92
N GLU A 93 -30.85 -12.78 5.63
CA GLU A 93 -29.68 -13.07 6.46
C GLU A 93 -28.69 -11.90 6.53
N GLU A 94 -28.49 -11.18 5.43
CA GLU A 94 -27.61 -9.99 5.39
C GLU A 94 -28.19 -8.85 6.24
N LYS A 95 -29.53 -8.75 6.34
CA LYS A 95 -30.21 -7.76 7.18
C LYS A 95 -30.14 -8.09 8.67
N ASN A 96 -30.29 -9.37 9.02
CA ASN A 96 -30.32 -9.82 10.41
C ASN A 96 -28.93 -9.97 11.05
N ARG A 97 -27.87 -9.81 10.26
CA ARG A 97 -26.47 -9.94 10.69
C ARG A 97 -25.95 -8.65 11.33
N SER A 98 -25.53 -8.73 12.60
CA SER A 98 -24.87 -7.59 13.28
C SER A 98 -23.38 -7.49 12.92
N ALA A 99 -23.02 -6.47 12.11
CA ALA A 99 -21.61 -6.19 11.77
C ALA A 99 -20.76 -5.84 13.01
N TYR A 100 -21.34 -5.16 14.00
CA TYR A 100 -20.64 -4.74 15.22
C TYR A 100 -20.19 -5.94 16.06
N GLU A 101 -21.11 -6.86 16.33
CA GLU A 101 -20.83 -8.06 17.12
C GLU A 101 -19.76 -8.92 16.45
N GLN A 102 -19.85 -9.07 15.12
CA GLN A 102 -18.87 -9.81 14.33
C GLN A 102 -17.46 -9.24 14.44
N HIS A 103 -17.30 -7.91 14.30
CA HIS A 103 -15.99 -7.29 14.46
C HIS A 103 -15.41 -7.47 15.87
N ARG A 104 -16.24 -7.40 16.92
CA ARG A 104 -15.81 -7.62 18.31
C ARG A 104 -15.38 -9.07 18.54
N LYS A 105 -16.15 -10.04 18.06
CA LYS A 105 -15.81 -11.46 18.10
C LYS A 105 -14.52 -11.74 17.33
N ALA A 106 -14.36 -11.21 16.11
CA ALA A 106 -13.15 -11.38 15.30
C ALA A 106 -11.89 -10.84 15.99
N ARG A 107 -11.95 -9.63 16.59
CA ARG A 107 -10.83 -9.07 17.38
C ARG A 107 -10.48 -9.96 18.58
N SER A 108 -11.49 -10.48 19.29
CA SER A 108 -11.29 -11.38 20.42
C SER A 108 -10.66 -12.71 19.99
N ILE A 109 -11.13 -13.30 18.88
CA ILE A 109 -10.59 -14.53 18.30
C ILE A 109 -9.13 -14.33 17.89
N ALA A 110 -8.81 -13.27 17.14
CA ALA A 110 -7.44 -12.99 16.72
C ALA A 110 -6.49 -12.80 17.92
N ARG A 111 -6.96 -12.08 18.96
CA ARG A 111 -6.18 -11.84 20.18
C ARG A 111 -5.95 -13.12 21.00
N LEU A 112 -6.95 -14.01 21.08
CA LEU A 112 -6.92 -15.20 21.93
C LEU A 112 -6.51 -16.48 21.19
N HIS A 113 -6.17 -16.39 19.91
CA HIS A 113 -5.87 -17.55 19.06
C HIS A 113 -4.82 -18.47 19.70
N GLY A 114 -3.63 -17.93 20.01
CA GLY A 114 -2.55 -18.71 20.60
C GLY A 114 -2.92 -19.36 21.94
N ILE A 115 -3.56 -18.62 22.85
CA ILE A 115 -3.99 -19.14 24.15
C ILE A 115 -5.02 -20.27 23.99
N ARG A 116 -5.92 -20.15 23.01
CA ARG A 116 -6.92 -21.20 22.74
C ARG A 116 -6.28 -22.43 22.12
N GLU A 117 -5.29 -22.26 21.25
CA GLU A 117 -4.53 -23.39 20.69
C GLU A 117 -3.73 -24.13 21.75
N THR A 118 -3.04 -23.42 22.66
CA THR A 118 -2.29 -24.07 23.74
C THR A 118 -3.21 -24.82 24.70
N ARG A 119 -4.36 -24.22 25.06
CA ARG A 119 -5.37 -24.91 25.88
C ARG A 119 -5.97 -26.12 25.19
N ARG A 120 -6.20 -26.05 23.87
CA ARG A 120 -6.69 -27.18 23.08
C ARG A 120 -5.68 -28.33 23.11
N LYS A 121 -4.40 -28.04 22.84
CA LYS A 121 -3.32 -29.03 22.88
C LYS A 121 -3.14 -29.65 24.27
N ALA A 122 -3.11 -28.84 25.31
CA ALA A 122 -3.01 -29.32 26.69
C ALA A 122 -4.18 -30.23 27.07
N LYS A 123 -5.41 -29.91 26.62
CA LYS A 123 -6.58 -30.76 26.84
C LYS A 123 -6.49 -32.08 26.07
N GLU A 124 -6.02 -32.06 24.83
CA GLU A 124 -5.79 -33.26 24.01
C GLU A 124 -4.70 -34.16 24.63
N GLU A 125 -3.62 -33.57 25.15
CA GLU A 125 -2.56 -34.30 25.87
C GLU A 125 -3.07 -34.92 27.18
N GLU A 126 -3.89 -34.19 27.94
CA GLU A 126 -4.52 -34.71 29.15
C GLU A 126 -5.48 -35.88 28.84
N GLU A 127 -6.30 -35.75 27.80
CA GLU A 127 -7.20 -36.81 27.34
C GLU A 127 -6.44 -38.03 26.79
N ALA A 128 -5.28 -37.84 26.15
CA ALA A 128 -4.42 -38.93 25.71
C ALA A 128 -3.74 -39.64 26.89
N ASN A 129 -3.30 -38.91 27.91
CA ASN A 129 -2.73 -39.48 29.12
C ASN A 129 -3.77 -40.23 29.97
N LYS A 130 -5.03 -39.79 29.98
CA LYS A 130 -6.16 -40.50 30.63
C LYS A 130 -6.54 -41.83 29.95
N LYS A 131 -6.16 -42.01 28.68
CA LYS A 131 -6.42 -43.23 27.90
C LYS A 131 -5.29 -44.25 27.97
N LYS A 132 -4.14 -43.89 28.55
CA LYS A 132 -3.05 -44.81 28.94
C LYS A 132 -3.29 -45.33 30.35
#